data_AF-A0A1Z8A0V2-F1
#
_entry.id   AF-A0A1Z8A0V2-F1
#
_cell.length_a   1.000
_cell.length_b   1.000
_cell.length_c   1.000
_cell.angle_alpha   90.00
_cell.angle_beta   90.00
_cell.angle_gamma   90.00
#
_symmetry.space_group_name_H-M   'P 1'
#
loop_
_entity.id
_entity.type
_entity.pdbx_description
1 polymer ?
#
loop_
_entity_poly.entity_id
_entity_poly.type
_entity_poly.pdbx_seq_one_letter_code
_entity_poly.pdbx_strand_id
1 'polypeptide(L)'
;MAKNFRYNGKHIQVDDPADVEFPSDFHRNVYVFVYGIIAEGDYLPQMDVDALHNGDLGFDIQANARRHGIAVRQPSAKASNKDRLLTQFHIQLFLKEFPMFLGFFNNISAPAEISIKSAELLLGEQCNADNFIEVKRVIDDVNRKIWTRDKDVSERQAGVSNLGTISESLLASAFEGLVDDTNFFKVGHSQVQSYGDFVLMCLPNNLWISVKSNFARERLLASGYSNDILGVGFFESAGEFTGSVRVRNFQRAGFLAMYCPDFPVSEAQLEAETSTYGEIVTLHAGNGTDMPRNINGKPFIRPLSELRNDLQTLLDVPDIRRRFTVDF
;
A
#
# COMPACT_ATOMS: atom_id res chain seq x y z
N MET A 1 -23.49 24.91 0.24
CA MET A 1 -23.65 23.93 1.34
C MET A 1 -22.80 22.73 1.02
N ALA A 2 -21.99 22.27 1.99
CA ALA A 2 -21.18 21.05 1.90
C ALA A 2 -22.02 19.81 1.52
N LYS A 3 -21.39 18.82 0.88
CA LYS A 3 -22.00 17.55 0.45
C LYS A 3 -21.58 16.42 1.36
N ASN A 4 -22.54 15.57 1.72
CA ASN A 4 -22.36 14.46 2.63
C ASN A 4 -22.42 13.12 1.91
N PHE A 5 -21.47 12.26 2.23
CA PHE A 5 -21.32 10.93 1.66
C PHE A 5 -21.18 9.87 2.75
N ARG A 6 -21.44 8.61 2.40
CA ARG A 6 -21.29 7.45 3.28
C ARG A 6 -20.29 6.46 2.71
N TYR A 7 -19.28 6.11 3.49
CA TYR A 7 -18.34 5.05 3.15
C TYR A 7 -18.27 4.05 4.31
N ASN A 8 -18.72 2.82 4.09
CA ASN A 8 -18.76 1.76 5.12
C ASN A 8 -19.35 2.23 6.47
N GLY A 9 -20.43 3.01 6.42
CA GLY A 9 -21.10 3.57 7.60
C GLY A 9 -20.44 4.82 8.20
N LYS A 10 -19.25 5.23 7.73
CA LYS A 10 -18.62 6.50 8.10
C LYS A 10 -19.15 7.65 7.25
N HIS A 11 -19.30 8.81 7.86
CA HIS A 11 -19.69 10.05 7.18
C HIS A 11 -18.48 10.75 6.61
N ILE A 12 -18.53 11.09 5.33
CA ILE A 12 -17.51 11.86 4.62
C ILE A 12 -18.15 13.17 4.17
N GLN A 13 -17.56 14.29 4.53
CA GLN A 13 -18.05 15.62 4.14
C GLN A 13 -17.09 16.24 3.13
N VAL A 14 -17.62 16.63 1.97
CA VAL A 14 -16.92 17.46 0.97
C VAL A 14 -17.39 18.89 1.13
N ASP A 15 -16.46 19.79 1.41
CA ASP A 15 -16.78 21.20 1.70
C ASP A 15 -17.25 21.96 0.46
N ASP A 16 -18.08 22.98 0.70
CA ASP A 16 -18.54 23.86 -0.38
C ASP A 16 -17.33 24.59 -0.99
N PRO A 17 -17.25 24.75 -2.33
CA PRO A 17 -16.16 25.49 -2.96
C PRO A 17 -15.97 26.93 -2.45
N ALA A 18 -16.99 27.53 -1.82
CA ALA A 18 -16.89 28.84 -1.19
C ALA A 18 -16.07 28.84 0.11
N ASP A 19 -15.96 27.68 0.77
CA ASP A 19 -15.34 27.51 2.09
C ASP A 19 -13.94 26.88 2.00
N VAL A 20 -13.45 26.60 0.79
CA VAL A 20 -12.17 25.93 0.53
C VAL A 20 -11.12 26.92 0.04
N GLU A 21 -9.92 26.87 0.64
CA GLU A 21 -8.75 27.57 0.13
C GLU A 21 -8.07 26.75 -0.98
N PHE A 22 -7.79 27.40 -2.11
CA PHE A 22 -7.21 26.72 -3.27
C PHE A 22 -5.77 27.17 -3.51
N PRO A 23 -4.84 26.23 -3.79
CA PRO A 23 -3.46 26.58 -4.09
C PRO A 23 -3.29 27.28 -5.45
N SER A 24 -4.31 27.23 -6.31
CA SER A 24 -4.33 27.94 -7.60
C SER A 24 -5.73 27.96 -8.19
N ASP A 25 -5.96 28.83 -9.19
CA ASP A 25 -7.20 28.84 -9.97
C ASP A 25 -7.43 27.54 -10.77
N PHE A 26 -6.37 26.80 -11.14
CA PHE A 26 -6.53 25.47 -11.72
C PHE A 26 -7.28 24.54 -10.76
N HIS A 27 -6.77 24.42 -9.54
CA HIS A 27 -7.35 23.58 -8.49
C HIS A 27 -8.78 24.02 -8.15
N ARG A 28 -9.02 25.33 -8.03
CA ARG A 28 -10.36 25.89 -7.83
C ARG A 28 -11.32 25.46 -8.93
N ASN A 29 -10.92 25.61 -10.19
CA ASN A 29 -11.77 25.29 -11.34
C ASN A 29 -12.10 23.80 -11.39
N VAL A 30 -11.12 22.93 -11.15
CA VAL A 30 -11.33 21.47 -11.10
C VAL A 30 -12.24 21.10 -9.92
N TYR A 31 -12.00 21.66 -8.73
CA TYR A 31 -12.83 21.42 -7.55
C TYR A 31 -14.28 21.81 -7.80
N VAL A 32 -14.54 23.04 -8.27
CA VAL A 32 -15.89 23.53 -8.56
C VAL A 32 -16.59 22.64 -9.59
N PHE A 33 -15.88 22.22 -10.64
CA PHE A 33 -16.40 21.32 -11.66
C PHE A 33 -16.79 19.95 -11.08
N VAL A 34 -15.88 19.30 -10.36
CA VAL A 34 -16.12 17.98 -9.75
C VAL A 34 -17.22 18.07 -8.70
N TYR A 35 -17.18 19.09 -7.84
CA TYR A 35 -18.20 19.38 -6.85
C TYR A 35 -19.57 19.57 -7.50
N GLY A 36 -19.66 20.22 -8.65
CA GLY A 36 -20.91 20.41 -9.39
C GLY A 36 -21.53 19.11 -9.90
N ILE A 37 -20.70 18.09 -10.16
CA ILE A 37 -21.14 16.80 -10.72
C ILE A 37 -21.55 15.80 -9.63
N ILE A 38 -20.79 15.71 -8.54
CA ILE A 38 -21.04 14.69 -7.51
C ILE A 38 -22.38 14.94 -6.79
N ALA A 39 -23.18 13.90 -6.60
CA ALA A 39 -24.41 13.92 -5.83
C ALA A 39 -24.20 13.23 -4.46
N GLU A 40 -24.81 13.78 -3.41
CA GLU A 40 -24.78 13.18 -2.07
C GLU A 40 -25.31 11.75 -2.05
N GLY A 41 -24.84 10.94 -1.11
CA GLY A 41 -25.24 9.53 -1.00
C GLY A 41 -24.08 8.63 -0.60
N ASP A 42 -23.94 7.50 -1.27
CA ASP A 42 -22.81 6.61 -1.04
C ASP A 42 -21.54 7.13 -1.72
N TYR A 43 -20.39 6.93 -1.07
CA TYR A 43 -19.09 7.25 -1.62
C TYR A 43 -18.71 6.23 -2.70
N LEU A 44 -19.11 6.54 -3.93
CA LEU A 44 -18.95 5.69 -5.11
C LEU A 44 -18.54 6.55 -6.32
N PRO A 45 -18.00 5.93 -7.39
CA PRO A 45 -17.64 6.66 -8.60
C PRO A 45 -18.85 7.31 -9.28
N GLN A 46 -18.70 8.57 -9.68
CA GLN A 46 -19.75 9.36 -10.33
C GLN A 46 -19.28 10.09 -11.60
N MET A 47 -17.97 10.10 -11.87
CA MET A 47 -17.37 10.79 -13.01
C MET A 47 -16.44 9.86 -13.77
N ASP A 48 -16.62 9.70 -15.08
CA ASP A 48 -15.70 8.91 -15.91
C ASP A 48 -14.55 9.76 -16.47
N VAL A 49 -13.31 9.36 -16.19
CA VAL A 49 -12.12 10.02 -16.73
C VAL A 49 -12.05 9.92 -18.25
N ASP A 50 -12.58 8.87 -18.85
CA ASP A 50 -12.61 8.74 -20.32
C ASP A 50 -13.62 9.72 -20.93
N ALA A 51 -14.78 9.90 -20.30
CA ALA A 51 -15.75 10.93 -20.69
C ALA A 51 -15.18 12.36 -20.51
N LEU A 52 -14.44 12.59 -19.42
CA LEU A 52 -13.74 13.86 -19.22
C LEU A 52 -12.70 14.10 -20.32
N HIS A 53 -11.92 13.08 -20.67
CA HIS A 53 -10.90 13.15 -21.70
C HIS A 53 -11.48 13.44 -23.08
N ASN A 54 -12.61 12.82 -23.43
CA ASN A 54 -13.29 13.02 -24.71
C ASN A 54 -14.03 14.37 -24.80
N GLY A 55 -14.15 15.10 -23.69
CA GLY A 55 -14.86 16.37 -23.60
C GLY A 55 -16.36 16.23 -23.38
N ASP A 56 -16.87 15.02 -23.15
CA ASP A 56 -18.30 14.71 -22.98
C ASP A 56 -18.88 15.39 -21.72
N LEU A 57 -18.02 15.69 -20.74
CA LEU A 57 -18.41 16.37 -19.50
C LEU A 57 -18.30 17.91 -19.58
N GLY A 58 -17.92 18.47 -20.73
CA GLY A 58 -17.86 19.91 -20.95
C GLY A 58 -16.73 20.64 -20.22
N PHE A 59 -15.74 19.91 -19.67
CA PHE A 59 -14.58 20.48 -18.99
C PHE A 59 -13.28 19.88 -19.54
N ASP A 60 -12.47 20.71 -20.18
CA ASP A 60 -11.14 20.32 -20.65
C ASP A 60 -10.09 20.67 -19.57
N ILE A 61 -9.73 19.65 -18.79
CA ILE A 61 -8.75 19.80 -17.71
C ILE A 61 -7.35 20.19 -18.22
N GLN A 62 -6.97 19.77 -19.43
CA GLN A 62 -5.67 20.09 -20.00
C GLN A 62 -5.63 21.55 -20.49
N ALA A 63 -6.70 22.04 -21.13
CA ALA A 63 -6.83 23.45 -21.47
C ALA A 63 -6.88 24.33 -20.21
N ASN A 64 -7.59 23.90 -19.17
CA ASN A 64 -7.61 24.60 -17.88
C ASN A 64 -6.19 24.68 -17.26
N ALA A 65 -5.43 23.58 -17.29
CA ALA A 65 -4.05 23.55 -16.83
C ALA A 65 -3.16 24.52 -17.62
N ARG A 66 -3.22 24.48 -18.95
CA ARG A 66 -2.44 25.38 -19.83
C ARG A 66 -2.75 26.86 -19.57
N ARG A 67 -4.03 27.21 -19.41
CA ARG A 67 -4.48 28.58 -19.12
C ARG A 67 -3.83 29.14 -17.85
N HIS A 68 -3.62 28.27 -16.86
CA HIS A 68 -3.09 28.62 -15.55
C HIS A 68 -1.60 28.29 -15.37
N GLY A 69 -0.90 27.97 -16.45
CA GLY A 69 0.54 27.67 -16.41
C GLY A 69 0.91 26.41 -15.62
N ILE A 70 -0.05 25.50 -15.42
CA ILE A 70 0.18 24.25 -14.69
C ILE A 70 0.86 23.25 -15.61
N ALA A 71 2.01 22.74 -15.16
CA ALA A 71 2.76 21.70 -15.85
C ALA A 71 2.74 20.40 -15.04
N VAL A 72 2.48 19.29 -15.73
CA VAL A 72 2.62 17.93 -15.20
C VAL A 72 3.71 17.19 -15.99
N ARG A 73 4.17 16.06 -15.42
CA ARG A 73 5.10 15.16 -16.13
C ARG A 73 4.51 14.75 -17.48
N GLN A 74 5.38 14.59 -18.48
CA GLN A 74 4.94 14.14 -19.80
C GLN A 74 4.81 12.60 -19.85
N PRO A 75 3.81 12.06 -20.57
CA PRO A 75 3.72 10.64 -20.87
C PRO A 75 5.01 10.09 -21.48
N SER A 76 5.40 8.87 -21.08
CA SER A 76 6.51 8.16 -21.71
C SER A 76 6.27 7.98 -23.21
N ALA A 77 7.35 7.98 -24.00
CA ALA A 77 7.28 7.71 -25.43
C ALA A 77 6.61 6.35 -25.75
N LYS A 78 6.70 5.38 -24.82
CA LYS A 78 6.14 4.03 -24.93
C LYS A 78 4.69 3.89 -24.45
N ALA A 79 4.07 4.96 -23.94
CA ALA A 79 2.70 4.89 -23.42
C ALA A 79 1.68 4.61 -24.55
N SER A 80 0.72 3.72 -24.25
CA SER A 80 -0.33 3.26 -25.18
C SER A 80 -1.33 4.36 -25.55
N ASN A 81 -1.67 5.24 -24.62
CA ASN A 81 -2.60 6.35 -24.86
C ASN A 81 -2.08 7.63 -24.16
N LYS A 82 -1.20 8.36 -24.86
CA LYS A 82 -0.46 9.50 -24.28
C LYS A 82 -1.37 10.64 -23.85
N ASP A 83 -2.33 11.01 -24.68
CA ASP A 83 -3.18 12.17 -24.40
C ASP A 83 -4.12 11.89 -23.22
N ARG A 84 -4.75 10.72 -23.20
CA ARG A 84 -5.54 10.25 -22.06
C ARG A 84 -4.71 10.11 -20.78
N LEU A 85 -3.47 9.64 -20.89
CA LEU A 85 -2.55 9.57 -19.75
C LEU A 85 -2.17 10.97 -19.23
N LEU A 86 -2.05 11.96 -20.11
CA LEU A 86 -1.84 13.35 -19.73
C LEU A 86 -3.06 13.91 -19.00
N THR A 87 -4.28 13.58 -19.42
CA THR A 87 -5.52 13.88 -18.65
C THR A 87 -5.43 13.30 -17.24
N GLN A 88 -5.07 12.02 -17.09
CA GLN A 88 -4.89 11.41 -15.76
C GLN A 88 -3.89 12.17 -14.90
N PHE A 89 -2.75 12.61 -15.44
CA PHE A 89 -1.74 13.32 -14.66
C PHE A 89 -2.25 14.65 -14.10
N HIS A 90 -3.13 15.34 -14.83
CA HIS A 90 -3.77 16.56 -14.31
C HIS A 90 -4.81 16.27 -13.23
N ILE A 91 -5.56 15.17 -13.36
CA ILE A 91 -6.49 14.74 -12.30
C ILE A 91 -5.70 14.30 -11.06
N GLN A 92 -4.60 13.55 -11.23
CA GLN A 92 -3.70 13.17 -10.14
C GLN A 92 -3.12 14.39 -9.42
N LEU A 93 -2.77 15.45 -10.15
CA LEU A 93 -2.33 16.70 -9.53
C LEU A 93 -3.42 17.30 -8.63
N PHE A 94 -4.67 17.35 -9.12
CA PHE A 94 -5.81 17.78 -8.31
C PHE A 94 -6.03 16.89 -7.07
N LEU A 95 -5.99 15.57 -7.25
CA LEU A 95 -6.16 14.59 -6.17
C LEU A 95 -5.02 14.60 -5.15
N LYS A 96 -3.86 15.19 -5.47
CA LYS A 96 -2.80 15.39 -4.50
C LYS A 96 -3.20 16.38 -3.41
N GLU A 97 -3.92 17.42 -3.80
CA GLU A 97 -4.44 18.46 -2.89
C GLU A 97 -5.78 18.03 -2.28
N PHE A 98 -6.62 17.33 -3.04
CA PHE A 98 -7.95 16.89 -2.60
C PHE A 98 -8.14 15.36 -2.75
N PRO A 99 -7.40 14.54 -1.99
CA PRO A 99 -7.40 13.08 -2.15
C PRO A 99 -8.75 12.43 -1.85
N MET A 100 -9.60 13.09 -1.06
CA MET A 100 -10.98 12.65 -0.80
C MET A 100 -11.86 12.53 -2.04
N PHE A 101 -11.47 13.10 -3.18
CA PHE A 101 -12.24 12.98 -4.41
C PHE A 101 -11.91 11.71 -5.20
N LEU A 102 -10.88 10.95 -4.80
CA LEU A 102 -10.40 9.80 -5.56
C LEU A 102 -11.51 8.81 -5.92
N GLY A 103 -12.37 8.48 -4.96
CA GLY A 103 -13.44 7.49 -5.13
C GLY A 103 -14.58 7.95 -6.03
N PHE A 104 -14.64 9.24 -6.41
CA PHE A 104 -15.65 9.74 -7.34
C PHE A 104 -15.26 9.59 -8.81
N PHE A 105 -14.00 9.25 -9.12
CA PHE A 105 -13.52 9.08 -10.48
C PHE A 105 -13.50 7.60 -10.91
N ASN A 106 -14.12 7.29 -12.04
CA ASN A 106 -13.96 6.05 -12.76
C ASN A 106 -12.73 6.09 -13.66
N ASN A 107 -12.12 4.92 -13.85
CA ASN A 107 -11.01 4.62 -14.75
C ASN A 107 -9.73 5.41 -14.46
N ILE A 108 -9.48 5.76 -13.19
CA ILE A 108 -8.25 6.47 -12.80
C ILE A 108 -7.24 5.54 -12.14
N SER A 109 -5.97 5.67 -12.55
CA SER A 109 -4.85 5.16 -11.76
C SER A 109 -4.40 6.23 -10.78
N ALA A 110 -4.32 5.91 -9.49
CA ALA A 110 -3.89 6.84 -8.45
C ALA A 110 -2.53 6.42 -7.88
N PRO A 111 -1.53 7.33 -7.81
CA PRO A 111 -0.27 7.09 -7.11
C PRO A 111 -0.45 6.71 -5.63
N ALA A 112 0.50 5.97 -5.08
CA ALA A 112 0.49 5.48 -3.69
C ALA A 112 0.18 6.57 -2.65
N GLU A 113 0.83 7.74 -2.76
CA GLU A 113 0.60 8.88 -1.86
C GLU A 113 -0.88 9.29 -1.83
N ILE A 114 -1.53 9.35 -3.00
CA ILE A 114 -2.93 9.76 -3.14
C ILE A 114 -3.85 8.66 -2.60
N SER A 115 -3.57 7.40 -2.93
CA SER A 115 -4.34 6.26 -2.45
C SER A 115 -4.32 6.15 -0.92
N ILE A 116 -3.15 6.31 -0.30
CA ILE A 116 -3.00 6.24 1.16
C ILE A 116 -3.73 7.41 1.81
N LYS A 117 -3.48 8.66 1.39
CA LYS A 117 -4.17 9.83 1.94
C LYS A 117 -5.69 9.74 1.79
N SER A 118 -6.17 9.24 0.65
CA SER A 118 -7.60 9.02 0.45
C SER A 118 -8.16 8.01 1.45
N ALA A 119 -7.45 6.91 1.70
CA ALA A 119 -7.89 5.89 2.65
C ALA A 119 -7.86 6.40 4.10
N GLU A 120 -6.83 7.16 4.48
CA GLU A 120 -6.74 7.82 5.79
C GLU A 120 -7.93 8.75 6.05
N LEU A 121 -8.32 9.55 5.04
CA LEU A 121 -9.50 10.42 5.14
C LEU A 121 -10.81 9.64 5.26
N LEU A 122 -10.94 8.52 4.53
CA LEU A 122 -12.11 7.65 4.63
C LEU A 122 -12.19 6.93 5.98
N LEU A 123 -11.04 6.64 6.59
CA LEU A 123 -10.97 6.04 7.91
C LEU A 123 -11.08 7.09 9.04
N GLY A 124 -10.74 8.35 8.78
CA GLY A 124 -10.67 9.39 9.80
C GLY A 124 -9.42 9.30 10.69
N GLU A 125 -8.39 8.58 10.25
CA GLU A 125 -7.16 8.35 10.99
C GLU A 125 -5.97 8.14 10.04
N GLN A 126 -4.78 8.59 10.46
CA GLN A 126 -3.54 8.37 9.72
C GLN A 126 -3.06 6.92 9.82
N CYS A 127 -2.34 6.45 8.80
CA CYS A 127 -1.76 5.12 8.77
C CYS A 127 -0.70 4.96 9.86
N ASN A 128 -0.79 3.87 10.61
CA ASN A 128 0.12 3.50 11.70
C ASN A 128 0.15 1.97 11.89
N ALA A 129 0.88 1.50 12.90
CA ALA A 129 1.06 0.08 13.21
C ALA A 129 -0.24 -0.69 13.48
N ASP A 130 -1.30 0.02 13.88
CA ASP A 130 -2.54 -0.57 14.38
C ASP A 130 -3.56 -0.72 13.25
N ASN A 131 -3.47 0.11 12.21
CA ASN A 131 -4.49 0.22 11.17
C ASN A 131 -3.98 0.04 9.73
N PHE A 132 -2.68 -0.14 9.47
CA PHE A 132 -2.14 -0.25 8.10
C PHE A 132 -2.81 -1.34 7.24
N ILE A 133 -3.28 -2.43 7.87
CA ILE A 133 -4.08 -3.47 7.21
C ILE A 133 -5.43 -2.93 6.74
N GLU A 134 -6.11 -2.17 7.60
CA GLU A 134 -7.41 -1.58 7.27
C GLU A 134 -7.26 -0.47 6.21
N VAL A 135 -6.20 0.33 6.29
CA VAL A 135 -5.84 1.30 5.23
C VAL A 135 -5.67 0.57 3.89
N LYS A 136 -4.93 -0.57 3.86
CA LYS A 136 -4.79 -1.37 2.63
C LYS A 136 -6.13 -1.85 2.09
N ARG A 137 -7.02 -2.34 2.96
CA ARG A 137 -8.36 -2.81 2.56
C ARG A 137 -9.19 -1.71 1.92
N VAL A 138 -9.17 -0.50 2.48
CA VAL A 138 -9.85 0.66 1.91
C VAL A 138 -9.25 1.03 0.55
N ILE A 139 -7.92 1.04 0.41
CA ILE A 139 -7.26 1.29 -0.88
C ILE A 139 -7.71 0.27 -1.93
N ASP A 140 -7.73 -1.02 -1.58
CA ASP A 140 -8.12 -2.08 -2.51
C ASP A 140 -9.60 -2.00 -2.89
N ASP A 141 -10.48 -1.70 -1.93
CA ASP A 141 -11.91 -1.52 -2.16
C ASP A 141 -12.19 -0.33 -3.11
N VAL A 142 -11.59 0.84 -2.82
CA VAL A 142 -11.71 2.02 -3.70
C VAL A 142 -11.13 1.70 -5.08
N ASN A 143 -9.92 1.16 -5.14
CA ASN A 143 -9.27 0.84 -6.41
C ASN A 143 -10.05 -0.19 -7.22
N ARG A 144 -10.80 -1.10 -6.60
CA ARG A 144 -11.68 -2.04 -7.34
C ARG A 144 -12.89 -1.33 -7.92
N LYS A 145 -13.56 -0.50 -7.10
CA LYS A 145 -14.81 0.18 -7.48
C LYS A 145 -14.62 1.17 -8.61
N ILE A 146 -13.46 1.81 -8.72
CA ILE A 146 -13.20 2.85 -9.73
C ILE A 146 -12.99 2.30 -11.15
N TRP A 147 -12.79 1.01 -11.40
CA TRP A 147 -12.60 0.52 -12.78
C TRP A 147 -13.91 -0.03 -13.36
N THR A 148 -14.39 0.58 -14.44
CA THR A 148 -15.58 0.13 -15.18
C THR A 148 -15.23 -0.58 -16.49
N ARG A 149 -13.95 -0.54 -16.89
CA ARG A 149 -13.41 -1.22 -18.06
C ARG A 149 -12.06 -1.87 -17.77
N ASP A 150 -11.63 -2.71 -18.71
CA ASP A 150 -10.29 -3.24 -18.72
C ASP A 150 -9.23 -2.12 -18.78
N LYS A 151 -8.20 -2.29 -17.97
CA LYS A 151 -7.03 -1.41 -17.94
C LYS A 151 -6.21 -1.59 -19.22
N ASP A 152 -5.78 -0.47 -19.80
CA ASP A 152 -4.86 -0.49 -20.91
C ASP A 152 -3.45 -0.99 -20.49
N VAL A 153 -2.51 -1.07 -21.43
CA VAL A 153 -1.16 -1.57 -21.13
C VAL A 153 -0.42 -0.66 -20.12
N SER A 154 -0.55 0.66 -20.27
CA SER A 154 0.13 1.63 -19.41
C SER A 154 -0.46 1.64 -18.00
N GLU A 155 -1.78 1.55 -17.88
CA GLU A 155 -2.52 1.48 -16.63
C GLU A 155 -2.23 0.19 -15.86
N ARG A 156 -2.15 -0.96 -16.56
CA ARG A 156 -1.74 -2.23 -15.93
C ARG A 156 -0.32 -2.17 -15.39
N GLN A 157 0.62 -1.66 -16.18
CA GLN A 157 2.02 -1.51 -15.76
C GLN A 157 2.17 -0.54 -14.58
N ALA A 158 1.47 0.59 -14.63
CA ALA A 158 1.42 1.55 -13.53
C ALA A 158 0.82 0.90 -12.28
N GLY A 159 -0.25 0.12 -12.42
CA GLY A 159 -0.88 -0.62 -11.32
C GLY A 159 0.09 -1.54 -10.59
N VAL A 160 0.87 -2.35 -11.30
CA VAL A 160 1.86 -3.26 -10.68
C VAL A 160 2.92 -2.48 -9.91
N SER A 161 3.48 -1.42 -10.51
CA SER A 161 4.47 -0.58 -9.83
C SER A 161 3.89 0.10 -8.60
N ASN A 162 2.66 0.61 -8.72
CA ASN A 162 2.00 1.39 -7.69
C ASN A 162 1.59 0.54 -6.50
N LEU A 163 1.09 -0.68 -6.74
CA LEU A 163 0.81 -1.65 -5.68
C LEU A 163 2.05 -1.92 -4.84
N GLY A 164 3.21 -2.07 -5.47
CA GLY A 164 4.46 -2.26 -4.73
C GLY A 164 4.81 -1.06 -3.85
N THR A 165 4.67 0.15 -4.39
CA THR A 165 4.90 1.38 -3.62
C THR A 165 3.88 1.58 -2.50
N ILE A 166 2.61 1.22 -2.70
CA ILE A 166 1.57 1.25 -1.65
C ILE A 166 1.97 0.32 -0.51
N SER A 167 2.26 -0.94 -0.82
CA SER A 167 2.66 -1.95 0.16
C SER A 167 3.88 -1.51 0.99
N GLU A 168 4.92 -1.00 0.32
CA GLU A 168 6.12 -0.48 0.99
C GLU A 168 5.82 0.75 1.85
N SER A 169 5.00 1.69 1.36
CA SER A 169 4.68 2.93 2.07
C SER A 169 3.81 2.68 3.30
N LEU A 170 2.84 1.77 3.21
CA LEU A 170 2.00 1.39 4.35
C LEU A 170 2.81 0.72 5.45
N LEU A 171 3.66 -0.24 5.09
CA LEU A 171 4.53 -0.91 6.06
C LEU A 171 5.55 0.06 6.66
N ALA A 172 6.10 0.98 5.85
CA ALA A 172 6.98 2.02 6.38
C ALA A 172 6.27 2.94 7.38
N SER A 173 5.05 3.39 7.06
CA SER A 173 4.23 4.24 7.95
C SER A 173 3.85 3.49 9.23
N ALA A 174 3.56 2.19 9.12
CA ALA A 174 3.31 1.33 10.26
C ALA A 174 4.50 1.28 11.23
N PHE A 175 5.72 1.23 10.71
CA PHE A 175 6.93 1.20 11.53
C PHE A 175 7.36 2.57 12.04
N GLU A 176 7.07 3.67 11.34
CA GLU A 176 7.46 5.02 11.76
C GLU A 176 6.97 5.37 13.17
N GLY A 177 5.78 4.91 13.57
CA GLY A 177 5.29 5.09 14.94
C GLY A 177 6.06 4.33 16.04
N LEU A 178 6.90 3.37 15.65
CA LEU A 178 7.75 2.59 16.55
C LEU A 178 9.22 3.05 16.52
N VAL A 179 9.60 3.87 15.53
CA VAL A 179 10.98 4.34 15.32
C VAL A 179 11.36 5.35 16.42
N ASP A 180 12.52 5.12 17.05
CA ASP A 180 13.09 6.00 18.08
C ASP A 180 14.48 6.54 17.71
N ASP A 181 14.89 6.32 16.45
CA ASP A 181 16.18 6.70 15.85
C ASP A 181 17.43 6.19 16.62
N THR A 182 17.24 5.28 17.58
CA THR A 182 18.30 4.80 18.47
C THR A 182 18.33 3.27 18.51
N ASN A 183 17.20 2.67 18.87
CA ASN A 183 17.01 1.23 19.03
C ASN A 183 16.22 0.61 17.86
N PHE A 184 15.37 1.39 17.20
CA PHE A 184 14.66 0.98 16.00
C PHE A 184 14.60 2.13 15.02
N PHE A 185 15.15 1.94 13.82
CA PHE A 185 15.26 3.03 12.85
C PHE A 185 15.25 2.55 11.40
N LYS A 186 14.90 3.49 10.52
CA LYS A 186 14.87 3.29 9.06
C LYS A 186 16.27 3.39 8.47
N VAL A 187 16.58 2.47 7.56
CA VAL A 187 17.88 2.40 6.89
C VAL A 187 17.85 3.27 5.63
N GLY A 188 18.48 4.45 5.70
CA GLY A 188 18.54 5.38 4.57
C GLY A 188 19.82 5.30 3.73
N HIS A 189 20.88 4.65 4.23
CA HIS A 189 22.19 4.69 3.59
C HIS A 189 22.37 3.54 2.58
N SER A 190 22.69 3.88 1.32
CA SER A 190 22.74 2.93 0.20
C SER A 190 23.73 1.78 0.38
N GLN A 191 24.77 1.95 1.21
CA GLN A 191 25.76 0.91 1.51
C GLN A 191 25.20 -0.25 2.33
N VAL A 192 24.11 -0.03 3.08
CA VAL A 192 23.53 -1.04 3.99
C VAL A 192 22.05 -1.35 3.67
N GLN A 193 21.47 -0.65 2.69
CA GLN A 193 20.08 -0.85 2.27
C GLN A 193 19.79 -2.27 1.73
N SER A 194 20.82 -3.00 1.29
CA SER A 194 20.66 -4.38 0.84
C SER A 194 20.31 -5.37 1.95
N TYR A 195 20.55 -5.02 3.23
CA TYR A 195 20.29 -5.90 4.38
C TYR A 195 18.84 -5.80 4.87
N GLY A 196 18.21 -4.64 4.71
CA GLY A 196 16.85 -4.40 5.16
C GLY A 196 16.47 -2.92 5.08
N ASP A 197 15.18 -2.66 5.23
CA ASP A 197 14.59 -1.33 5.18
C ASP A 197 14.55 -0.68 6.59
N PHE A 198 14.47 -1.51 7.63
CA PHE A 198 14.55 -1.11 9.03
C PHE A 198 15.49 -2.04 9.80
N VAL A 199 16.01 -1.55 10.93
CA VAL A 199 16.85 -2.32 11.84
C VAL A 199 16.46 -2.06 13.29
N LEU A 200 16.30 -3.14 14.05
CA LEU A 200 16.02 -3.14 15.48
C LEU A 200 17.23 -3.72 16.22
N MET A 201 17.78 -2.95 17.16
CA MET A 201 18.96 -3.30 17.94
C MET A 201 18.63 -4.46 18.89
N CYS A 202 19.29 -5.60 18.71
CA CYS A 202 19.10 -6.85 19.46
C CYS A 202 20.42 -7.63 19.62
N LEU A 203 20.39 -8.66 20.47
CA LEU A 203 21.46 -9.65 20.62
C LEU A 203 21.02 -11.05 20.14
N PRO A 204 21.95 -11.91 19.66
CA PRO A 204 23.34 -11.59 19.37
C PRO A 204 23.51 -10.73 18.11
N ASN A 205 22.51 -10.72 17.22
CA ASN A 205 22.49 -9.92 16.01
C ASN A 205 21.36 -8.90 16.07
N ASN A 206 21.55 -7.78 15.36
CA ASN A 206 20.45 -6.88 15.09
C ASN A 206 19.40 -7.56 14.23
N LEU A 207 18.14 -7.26 14.50
CA LEU A 207 17.00 -7.75 13.74
C LEU A 207 16.73 -6.80 12.58
N TRP A 208 16.92 -7.29 11.36
CA TRP A 208 16.65 -6.55 10.14
C TRP A 208 15.24 -6.84 9.66
N ILE A 209 14.55 -5.82 9.16
CA ILE A 209 13.22 -5.97 8.57
C ILE A 209 13.32 -5.62 7.10
N SER A 210 13.06 -6.60 6.25
CA SER A 210 12.99 -6.41 4.81
C SER A 210 11.54 -6.34 4.37
N VAL A 211 11.13 -5.13 4.02
CA VAL A 211 9.82 -4.82 3.48
C VAL A 211 9.81 -5.21 2.00
N LYS A 212 8.72 -5.85 1.59
CA LYS A 212 8.49 -6.27 0.22
C LYS A 212 7.08 -5.85 -0.18
N SER A 213 6.93 -5.74 -1.49
CA SER A 213 5.64 -5.53 -2.14
C SER A 213 4.81 -6.83 -2.10
N ASN A 214 4.28 -7.25 -3.24
CA ASN A 214 3.32 -8.35 -3.32
C ASN A 214 3.99 -9.71 -3.61
N PHE A 215 5.31 -9.70 -3.86
CA PHE A 215 6.09 -10.88 -4.19
C PHE A 215 7.40 -10.90 -3.40
N ALA A 216 7.75 -12.06 -2.86
CA ALA A 216 8.99 -12.23 -2.13
C ALA A 216 10.21 -12.13 -3.07
N ARG A 217 10.09 -12.70 -4.29
CA ARG A 217 11.11 -12.80 -5.36
C ARG A 217 12.48 -13.34 -4.87
N GLU A 218 13.38 -13.70 -5.79
CA GLU A 218 14.70 -14.29 -5.45
C GLU A 218 15.65 -13.35 -4.68
N ARG A 219 15.35 -12.05 -4.63
CA ARG A 219 16.23 -11.03 -4.01
C ARG A 219 16.37 -11.15 -2.49
N LEU A 220 15.46 -11.86 -1.80
CA LEU A 220 15.62 -12.12 -0.37
C LEU A 220 16.90 -12.93 -0.08
N LEU A 221 17.33 -13.79 -1.00
CA LEU A 221 18.50 -14.65 -0.83
C LEU A 221 19.85 -13.91 -0.94
N ALA A 222 19.85 -12.68 -1.47
CA ALA A 222 21.06 -11.85 -1.57
C ALA A 222 21.32 -11.00 -0.31
N SER A 223 20.34 -10.93 0.61
CA SER A 223 20.33 -9.99 1.74
C SER A 223 20.93 -10.50 3.06
N GLY A 224 21.21 -11.81 3.18
CA GLY A 224 21.65 -12.36 4.46
C GLY A 224 22.59 -13.54 4.32
N TYR A 225 23.86 -13.28 4.60
CA TYR A 225 24.69 -14.26 5.29
C TYR A 225 24.90 -13.68 6.70
N SER A 226 24.51 -14.45 7.73
CA SER A 226 24.81 -14.19 9.15
C SER A 226 23.99 -13.13 9.91
N ASN A 227 22.89 -12.61 9.35
CA ASN A 227 21.98 -11.69 10.07
C ASN A 227 20.64 -12.34 10.40
N ASP A 228 19.94 -11.79 11.39
CA ASP A 228 18.57 -12.16 11.73
C ASP A 228 17.61 -11.23 10.98
N ILE A 229 16.75 -11.80 10.12
CA ILE A 229 15.92 -11.03 9.18
C ILE A 229 14.44 -11.40 9.30
N LEU A 230 13.56 -10.41 9.24
CA LEU A 230 12.12 -10.57 9.05
C LEU A 230 11.75 -10.19 7.60
N GLY A 231 11.03 -11.07 6.92
CA GLY A 231 10.41 -10.76 5.64
C GLY A 231 8.97 -10.32 5.85
N VAL A 232 8.62 -9.11 5.41
CA VAL A 232 7.28 -8.55 5.60
C VAL A 232 6.75 -8.06 4.26
N GLY A 233 5.52 -8.41 3.91
CA GLY A 233 4.90 -7.92 2.68
C GLY A 233 3.44 -8.31 2.55
N PHE A 234 2.74 -7.63 1.64
CA PHE A 234 1.38 -7.99 1.25
C PHE A 234 1.41 -9.10 0.19
N PHE A 235 2.05 -10.22 0.52
CA PHE A 235 2.30 -11.31 -0.43
C PHE A 235 1.00 -11.91 -0.96
N GLU A 236 0.89 -12.08 -2.28
CA GLU A 236 -0.32 -12.63 -2.93
C GLU A 236 -0.26 -14.15 -3.15
N SER A 237 0.93 -14.75 -3.16
CA SER A 237 1.10 -16.16 -3.55
C SER A 237 1.60 -17.03 -2.40
N ALA A 238 0.73 -17.92 -1.90
CA ALA A 238 1.11 -18.92 -0.90
C ALA A 238 2.19 -19.89 -1.40
N GLY A 239 2.26 -20.14 -2.71
CA GLY A 239 3.26 -21.00 -3.34
C GLY A 239 4.71 -20.55 -3.10
N GLU A 240 4.93 -19.28 -2.75
CA GLU A 240 6.26 -18.78 -2.39
C GLU A 240 6.74 -19.31 -1.02
N PHE A 241 5.85 -19.82 -0.18
CA PHE A 241 6.11 -20.15 1.23
C PHE A 241 5.85 -21.61 1.61
N THR A 242 5.34 -22.43 0.69
CA THR A 242 4.98 -23.84 0.95
C THR A 242 6.04 -24.83 0.47
N GLY A 243 6.90 -24.43 -0.47
CA GLY A 243 7.98 -25.28 -1.00
C GLY A 243 9.11 -25.49 0.01
N SER A 244 9.36 -26.74 0.42
CA SER A 244 10.38 -27.09 1.42
C SER A 244 11.80 -26.60 1.06
N VAL A 245 12.19 -26.65 -0.22
CA VAL A 245 13.46 -26.14 -0.71
C VAL A 245 13.54 -24.61 -0.56
N ARG A 246 12.44 -23.91 -0.87
CA ARG A 246 12.39 -22.45 -0.85
C ARG A 246 12.39 -21.92 0.59
N VAL A 247 11.59 -22.51 1.46
CA VAL A 247 11.59 -22.21 2.91
C VAL A 247 12.99 -22.42 3.50
N ARG A 248 13.63 -23.55 3.20
CA ARG A 248 15.01 -23.83 3.64
C ARG A 248 15.99 -22.78 3.13
N ASN A 249 15.83 -22.30 1.90
CA ASN A 249 16.70 -21.27 1.35
C ASN A 249 16.51 -19.92 2.07
N PHE A 250 15.28 -19.53 2.41
CA PHE A 250 15.05 -18.34 3.25
C PHE A 250 15.70 -18.46 4.62
N GLN A 251 15.53 -19.60 5.30
CA GLN A 251 16.15 -19.85 6.60
C GLN A 251 17.69 -19.81 6.53
N ARG A 252 18.28 -20.37 5.46
CA ARG A 252 19.72 -20.29 5.20
C ARG A 252 20.20 -18.87 4.93
N ALA A 253 19.34 -18.02 4.38
CA ALA A 253 19.61 -16.60 4.17
C ALA A 253 19.40 -15.77 5.45
N GLY A 254 19.11 -16.37 6.60
CA GLY A 254 18.98 -15.66 7.88
C GLY A 254 17.57 -15.18 8.23
N PHE A 255 16.55 -15.56 7.46
CA PHE A 255 15.17 -15.22 7.82
C PHE A 255 14.74 -15.99 9.08
N LEU A 256 14.29 -15.26 10.11
CA LEU A 256 13.67 -15.81 11.31
C LEU A 256 12.17 -15.97 11.16
N ALA A 257 11.51 -15.10 10.39
CA ALA A 257 10.11 -15.21 10.07
C ALA A 257 9.73 -14.53 8.75
N MET A 258 8.66 -15.02 8.12
CA MET A 258 7.94 -14.39 7.02
C MET A 258 6.53 -14.04 7.50
N TYR A 259 6.19 -12.75 7.49
CA TYR A 259 4.87 -12.25 7.81
C TYR A 259 4.04 -12.20 6.53
N CYS A 260 3.03 -13.06 6.48
CA CYS A 260 2.13 -13.22 5.34
C CYS A 260 0.74 -12.66 5.69
N PRO A 261 0.05 -12.02 4.73
CA PRO A 261 -1.29 -11.51 4.97
C PRO A 261 -2.24 -12.61 5.45
N ASP A 262 -2.89 -12.34 6.57
CA ASP A 262 -3.98 -13.12 7.16
C ASP A 262 -5.36 -12.58 6.77
N PHE A 263 -5.39 -11.70 5.77
CA PHE A 263 -6.58 -11.17 5.11
C PHE A 263 -6.39 -11.22 3.57
N PRO A 264 -7.47 -11.15 2.79
CA PRO A 264 -7.38 -11.15 1.34
C PRO A 264 -6.59 -9.94 0.81
N VAL A 265 -5.59 -10.18 -0.03
CA VAL A 265 -4.82 -9.10 -0.71
C VAL A 265 -4.97 -9.14 -2.23
N SER A 266 -5.77 -10.07 -2.76
CA SER A 266 -6.14 -10.18 -4.17
C SER A 266 -7.64 -10.46 -4.32
N GLU A 267 -8.19 -10.24 -5.53
CA GLU A 267 -9.60 -10.53 -5.83
C GLU A 267 -9.92 -12.01 -5.68
N ALA A 268 -9.05 -12.88 -6.20
CA ALA A 268 -9.22 -14.33 -6.07
C ALA A 268 -9.29 -14.78 -4.60
N GLN A 269 -8.48 -14.18 -3.73
CA GLN A 269 -8.51 -14.48 -2.29
C GLN A 269 -9.78 -13.98 -1.62
N LEU A 270 -10.28 -12.81 -2.04
CA LEU A 270 -11.52 -12.27 -1.50
C LEU A 270 -12.71 -13.15 -1.88
N GLU A 271 -12.81 -13.56 -3.14
CA GLU A 271 -13.86 -14.45 -3.64
C GLU A 271 -13.81 -15.84 -2.98
N ALA A 272 -12.61 -16.35 -2.72
CA ALA A 272 -12.40 -17.62 -2.05
C ALA A 272 -12.44 -17.51 -0.51
N GLU A 273 -12.75 -16.32 0.05
CA GLU A 273 -12.76 -16.04 1.49
C GLU A 273 -11.50 -16.53 2.22
N THR A 274 -10.34 -16.33 1.59
CA THR A 274 -9.04 -16.81 2.08
C THR A 274 -7.98 -15.71 2.10
N SER A 275 -6.79 -16.05 2.56
CA SER A 275 -5.62 -15.18 2.60
C SER A 275 -4.37 -16.00 2.30
N THR A 276 -3.26 -15.32 2.03
CA THR A 276 -1.98 -16.01 1.80
C THR A 276 -1.56 -16.87 2.98
N TYR A 277 -1.72 -16.37 4.21
CA TYR A 277 -1.49 -17.16 5.42
C TYR A 277 -2.47 -18.33 5.53
N GLY A 278 -3.76 -18.10 5.27
CA GLY A 278 -4.80 -19.14 5.32
C GLY A 278 -4.59 -20.27 4.31
N GLU A 279 -4.18 -19.94 3.08
CA GLU A 279 -3.81 -20.89 2.04
C GLU A 279 -2.62 -21.77 2.46
N ILE A 280 -1.59 -21.17 3.07
CA ILE A 280 -0.41 -21.90 3.57
C ILE A 280 -0.83 -22.89 4.66
N VAL A 281 -1.60 -22.44 5.66
CA VAL A 281 -2.10 -23.28 6.75
C VAL A 281 -2.94 -24.43 6.22
N THR A 282 -3.87 -24.15 5.30
CA THR A 282 -4.75 -25.15 4.69
C THR A 282 -3.95 -26.20 3.93
N LEU A 283 -2.93 -25.80 3.17
CA LEU A 283 -2.07 -26.72 2.43
C LEU A 283 -1.31 -27.67 3.37
N HIS A 284 -0.71 -27.13 4.45
CA HIS A 284 0.03 -27.95 5.40
C HIS A 284 -0.87 -28.94 6.15
N ALA A 285 -2.05 -28.48 6.59
CA ALA A 285 -3.05 -29.33 7.22
C ALA A 285 -3.55 -30.43 6.28
N GLY A 286 -3.88 -30.09 5.02
CA GLY A 286 -4.33 -31.05 4.02
C GLY A 286 -3.29 -32.11 3.65
N ASN A 287 -2.00 -31.76 3.72
CA ASN A 287 -0.89 -32.68 3.47
C ASN A 287 -0.43 -33.46 4.71
N GLY A 288 -1.01 -33.21 5.90
CA GLY A 288 -0.57 -33.82 7.15
C GLY A 288 0.86 -33.44 7.54
N THR A 289 1.30 -32.24 7.17
CA THR A 289 2.66 -31.73 7.45
C THR A 289 2.61 -30.58 8.44
N ASP A 290 3.63 -30.47 9.28
CA ASP A 290 3.77 -29.33 10.19
C ASP A 290 4.15 -28.04 9.44
N MET A 291 3.66 -26.91 9.96
CA MET A 291 4.13 -25.59 9.55
C MET A 291 5.64 -25.45 9.83
N PRO A 292 6.40 -24.78 8.95
CA PRO A 292 7.84 -24.65 9.12
C PRO A 292 8.19 -23.85 10.38
N ARG A 293 9.27 -24.28 11.04
CA ARG A 293 9.85 -23.60 12.20
C ARG A 293 11.19 -22.98 11.84
N ASN A 294 11.51 -21.84 12.46
CA ASN A 294 12.78 -21.17 12.30
C ASN A 294 13.91 -21.89 13.07
N ILE A 295 15.13 -21.34 13.00
CA ILE A 295 16.30 -21.92 13.67
C ILE A 295 16.18 -21.99 15.20
N ASN A 296 15.30 -21.17 15.79
CA ASN A 296 15.01 -21.13 17.23
C ASN A 296 13.82 -22.04 17.61
N GLY A 297 13.25 -22.78 16.66
CA GLY A 297 12.08 -23.64 16.87
C GLY A 297 10.74 -22.90 16.93
N LYS A 298 10.72 -21.59 16.63
CA LYS A 298 9.52 -20.73 16.60
C LYS A 298 8.83 -20.77 15.24
N PRO A 299 7.55 -20.37 15.11
CA PRO A 299 6.86 -20.33 13.82
C PRO A 299 7.62 -19.48 12.79
N PHE A 300 7.93 -20.06 11.63
CA PHE A 300 8.62 -19.36 10.54
C PHE A 300 7.65 -18.55 9.68
N ILE A 301 6.46 -19.07 9.39
CA ILE A 301 5.40 -18.30 8.71
C ILE A 301 4.45 -17.77 9.78
N ARG A 302 4.18 -16.46 9.75
CA ARG A 302 3.34 -15.77 10.73
C ARG A 302 2.27 -14.92 10.04
N PRO A 303 1.11 -14.69 10.69
CA PRO A 303 0.12 -13.74 10.21
C PRO A 303 0.67 -12.30 10.29
N LEU A 304 0.41 -11.49 9.26
CA LEU A 304 0.88 -10.12 9.16
C LEU A 304 0.31 -9.22 10.27
N SER A 305 -0.91 -9.49 10.73
CA SER A 305 -1.53 -8.81 11.87
C SER A 305 -0.74 -8.91 13.18
N GLU A 306 0.07 -9.96 13.39
CA GLU A 306 0.85 -10.16 14.62
C GLU A 306 2.22 -9.46 14.59
N LEU A 307 2.61 -8.87 13.46
CA LEU A 307 3.91 -8.22 13.31
C LEU A 307 4.17 -7.14 14.37
N ARG A 308 3.18 -6.30 14.63
CA ARG A 308 3.29 -5.25 15.65
C ARG A 308 3.52 -5.86 17.02
N ASN A 309 2.74 -6.87 17.41
CA ASN A 309 2.82 -7.49 18.73
C ASN A 309 4.19 -8.14 18.96
N ASP A 310 4.70 -8.83 17.93
CA ASP A 310 6.02 -9.45 17.96
C ASP A 310 7.14 -8.40 18.11
N LEU A 311 7.09 -7.31 17.34
CA LEU A 311 8.07 -6.21 17.44
C LEU A 311 7.97 -5.48 18.79
N GLN A 312 6.76 -5.21 19.26
CA GLN A 312 6.52 -4.53 20.53
C GLN A 312 7.10 -5.33 21.70
N THR A 313 6.97 -6.66 21.69
CA THR A 313 7.55 -7.54 22.70
C THR A 313 9.07 -7.34 22.83
N LEU A 314 9.77 -7.09 21.72
CA LEU A 314 11.20 -6.76 21.76
C LEU A 314 11.45 -5.34 22.24
N LEU A 315 10.69 -4.36 21.74
CA LEU A 315 10.85 -2.94 22.10
C LEU A 315 10.55 -2.67 23.58
N ASP A 316 9.63 -3.41 24.17
CA ASP A 316 9.25 -3.35 25.59
C ASP A 316 10.39 -3.80 26.53
N VAL A 317 11.43 -4.45 26.00
CA VAL A 317 12.68 -4.72 26.71
C VAL A 317 13.59 -3.48 26.56
N PRO A 318 13.69 -2.59 27.58
CA PRO A 318 14.38 -1.31 27.41
C PRO A 318 15.91 -1.48 27.45
N ASP A 319 16.39 -2.48 28.19
CA ASP A 319 17.81 -2.83 28.23
C ASP A 319 18.15 -3.74 27.05
N ILE A 320 18.77 -3.19 26.01
CA ILE A 320 19.21 -3.92 24.80
C ILE A 320 20.03 -5.16 25.15
N ARG A 321 20.78 -5.14 26.26
CA ARG A 321 21.60 -6.29 26.71
C ARG A 321 20.76 -7.51 27.10
N ARG A 322 19.44 -7.35 27.21
CA ARG A 322 18.45 -8.40 27.51
C ARG A 322 17.47 -8.64 26.37
N ARG A 323 17.63 -7.95 25.24
CA ARG A 323 16.74 -8.07 24.09
C ARG A 323 17.34 -9.04 23.10
N PHE A 324 16.75 -10.23 22.98
CA PHE A 324 17.33 -11.31 22.18
C PHE A 324 16.47 -11.70 20.99
N THR A 325 17.08 -11.86 19.81
CA THR A 325 16.42 -12.42 18.62
C THR A 325 16.16 -13.92 18.73
N VAL A 326 16.83 -14.62 19.64
CA VAL A 326 16.60 -16.07 19.85
C VAL A 326 15.21 -16.38 20.41
N ASP A 327 14.60 -15.39 21.07
CA ASP A 327 13.23 -15.50 21.57
C ASP A 327 12.18 -15.28 20.46
N PHE A 328 12.64 -14.76 19.31
CA PHE A 328 11.87 -14.51 18.11
C PHE A 328 11.65 -15.78 17.30
#